data_AF-A0A9R1QFH0-F1
#
_entry.id   AF-A0A9R1QFH0-F1
#
_cell.length_a   1.000
_cell.length_b   1.000
_cell.length_c   1.000
_cell.angle_alpha   90.00
_cell.angle_beta   90.00
_cell.angle_gamma   90.00
#
_symmetry.space_group_name_H-M   'P 1'
#
loop_
_entity.id
_entity.type
_entity.pdbx_description
1 polymer ?
#
loop_
_entity_poly.entity_id
_entity_poly.type
_entity_poly.pdbx_seq_one_letter_code
_entity_poly.pdbx_strand_id
1 'polypeptide(L)'
;MYHSKQFPFVQTLKNALSLYKLGGAAGGSDFDPKGKSEIEVMRFCQSFMDELYRYLGPDQDFPAEDVGVGPREMGFLFGQYRRLSGHFQGNFTGPKIFWSGSSFRTEATGYGLVFFARVVLADMNKELKGLRCAISGSGKIAMHVLEKLLSCEAIPVTVSGMQI
;
A
#
# COMPACT_ATOMS: atom_id res chain seq x y z
N MET A 1 -2.60 20.90 -1.67
CA MET A 1 -1.42 21.29 -0.86
C MET A 1 -1.60 21.12 0.66
N TYR A 2 -2.78 21.29 1.27
CA TYR A 2 -2.97 21.15 2.73
C TYR A 2 -2.84 19.72 3.29
N HIS A 3 -3.01 18.67 2.48
CA HIS A 3 -2.89 17.28 2.93
C HIS A 3 -1.46 16.72 2.92
N SER A 4 -0.50 17.35 2.24
CA SER A 4 0.80 16.73 1.95
C SER A 4 1.67 16.49 3.19
N LYS A 5 1.50 17.28 4.26
CA LYS A 5 2.25 17.11 5.52
C LYS A 5 1.59 16.13 6.50
N GLN A 6 0.32 15.82 6.32
CA GLN A 6 -0.40 14.90 7.22
C GLN A 6 0.02 13.44 6.99
N PHE A 7 0.15 13.05 5.73
CA PHE A 7 0.57 11.69 5.36
C PHE A 7 1.95 11.27 5.91
N PRO A 8 3.04 12.05 5.73
CA PRO A 8 4.35 11.64 6.25
C PRO A 8 4.38 11.60 7.78
N PHE A 9 3.62 12.47 8.46
CA PHE A 9 3.49 12.45 9.92
C PHE A 9 2.81 11.15 10.40
N VAL A 10 1.65 10.80 9.85
CA VAL A 10 0.95 9.55 10.19
C VAL A 10 1.78 8.33 9.81
N GLN A 11 2.48 8.38 8.67
CA GLN A 11 3.35 7.28 8.23
C GLN A 11 4.52 7.06 9.18
N THR A 12 5.09 8.14 9.74
CA THR A 12 6.14 8.06 10.77
C THR A 12 5.63 7.33 12.01
N LEU A 13 4.46 7.73 12.52
CA LEU A 13 3.86 7.09 13.70
C LEU A 13 3.51 5.63 13.45
N LYS A 14 2.91 5.33 12.28
CA LYS A 14 2.58 3.96 11.87
C LYS A 14 3.83 3.07 11.82
N ASN A 15 4.92 3.57 11.24
CA ASN A 15 6.15 2.82 11.10
C ASN A 15 6.87 2.62 12.44
N ALA A 16 6.78 3.59 13.35
CA ALA A 16 7.31 3.48 14.72
C ALA A 16 6.61 2.39 15.54
N LEU A 17 5.35 2.06 15.24
CA LEU A 17 4.62 0.95 15.86
C LEU A 17 5.00 -0.42 15.29
N SER A 18 5.76 -0.47 14.20
CA SER A 18 6.29 -1.71 13.65
C SER A 18 7.58 -2.11 14.36
N LEU A 19 7.93 -3.40 14.33
CA LEU A 19 9.22 -3.89 14.84
C LEU A 19 10.39 -3.60 13.86
N TYR A 20 10.11 -2.94 12.73
CA TYR A 20 11.11 -2.66 11.71
C TYR A 20 11.70 -1.26 11.86
N LYS A 21 12.97 -1.11 11.48
CA LYS A 21 13.68 0.17 11.47
C LYS A 21 13.28 1.00 10.24
N LEU A 22 12.07 1.57 10.29
CA LEU A 22 11.51 2.35 9.19
C LEU A 22 11.28 3.80 9.61
N GLY A 23 11.75 4.74 8.78
CA GLY A 23 11.39 6.16 8.87
C GLY A 23 9.96 6.41 8.37
N GLY A 24 9.59 7.67 8.13
CA GLY A 24 8.30 8.02 7.55
C GLY A 24 8.43 9.09 6.48
N ALA A 25 7.94 8.79 5.29
CA ALA A 25 7.87 9.70 4.17
C ALA A 25 6.55 9.50 3.42
N ALA A 26 6.12 10.51 2.69
CA ALA A 26 5.03 10.40 1.74
C ALA A 26 5.32 11.35 0.57
N GLY A 27 4.98 10.90 -0.63
CA GLY A 27 5.18 11.65 -1.87
C GLY A 27 3.97 11.55 -2.78
N GLY A 28 3.96 12.33 -3.85
CA GLY A 28 2.91 12.29 -4.85
C GLY A 28 2.97 13.49 -5.77
N SER A 29 2.02 13.54 -6.70
CA SER A 29 1.81 14.66 -7.63
C SER A 29 0.32 14.95 -7.70
N ASP A 30 -0.02 16.17 -8.12
CA ASP A 30 -1.37 16.55 -8.56
C ASP A 30 -1.74 16.02 -9.97
N PHE A 31 -0.91 15.15 -10.54
CA PHE A 31 -1.16 14.49 -11.82
C PHE A 31 -2.37 13.57 -11.71
N ASP A 32 -3.38 13.80 -12.55
CA ASP A 32 -4.55 12.93 -12.66
C ASP A 32 -4.34 11.85 -13.74
N PRO A 33 -4.22 10.56 -13.37
CA PRO A 33 -4.07 9.48 -14.34
C PRO A 33 -5.38 9.15 -15.07
N LYS A 34 -6.54 9.67 -14.62
CA LYS A 34 -7.83 9.39 -15.27
C LYS A 34 -7.87 9.97 -16.68
N GLY A 35 -8.33 9.16 -17.63
CA GLY A 35 -8.40 9.54 -19.04
C GLY A 35 -7.05 9.68 -19.74
N LYS A 36 -5.93 9.30 -19.09
CA LYS A 36 -4.60 9.27 -19.71
C LYS A 36 -4.33 7.91 -20.34
N SER A 37 -3.65 7.94 -21.48
CA SER A 37 -3.10 6.75 -22.11
C SER A 37 -1.95 6.18 -21.28
N GLU A 38 -1.65 4.90 -21.50
CA GLU A 38 -0.52 4.23 -20.84
C GLU A 38 0.82 4.95 -21.12
N ILE A 39 1.00 5.47 -22.34
CA ILE A 39 2.21 6.18 -22.75
C ILE A 39 2.35 7.51 -22.01
N GLU A 40 1.26 8.26 -21.82
CA GLU A 40 1.28 9.51 -21.05
C GLU A 40 1.65 9.26 -19.58
N VAL A 41 1.07 8.22 -18.98
CA VAL A 41 1.40 7.81 -17.61
C VAL A 41 2.88 7.39 -17.51
N MET A 42 3.37 6.59 -18.46
CA MET A 42 4.77 6.18 -18.49
C MET A 42 5.73 7.38 -18.60
N ARG A 43 5.44 8.33 -19.50
CA ARG A 43 6.25 9.55 -19.67
C ARG A 43 6.24 10.39 -18.40
N PHE A 44 5.08 10.53 -17.75
CA PHE A 44 4.97 11.21 -16.47
C PHE A 44 5.82 10.52 -15.39
N CYS A 45 5.69 9.21 -15.21
CA CYS A 45 6.48 8.46 -14.23
C CYS A 45 7.99 8.60 -14.47
N GLN A 46 8.43 8.56 -15.74
CA GLN A 46 9.84 8.75 -16.09
C GLN A 46 10.31 10.17 -15.75
N SER A 47 9.55 11.19 -16.15
CA SER A 47 9.86 12.59 -15.85
C SER A 47 9.89 12.88 -14.34
N PHE A 48 8.96 12.30 -13.58
CA PHE A 48 8.93 12.41 -12.13
C PHE A 48 10.16 11.76 -11.49
N MET A 49 10.57 10.60 -11.98
CA MET A 49 11.74 9.88 -11.47
C MET A 49 13.07 10.54 -11.85
N ASP A 50 13.13 11.29 -12.97
CA ASP A 50 14.33 12.04 -13.38
C ASP A 50 14.81 13.06 -12.33
N GLU A 51 13.91 13.55 -11.48
CA GLU A 51 14.30 14.37 -10.32
C GLU A 51 14.32 13.55 -9.02
N LEU A 52 13.32 12.70 -8.79
CA LEU A 52 13.17 11.99 -7.53
C LEU A 52 14.34 11.02 -7.22
N TYR A 53 14.95 10.40 -8.23
CA TYR A 53 15.95 9.35 -8.02
C TYR A 53 17.14 9.76 -7.14
N ARG A 54 17.47 11.06 -7.08
CA ARG A 54 18.58 11.61 -6.29
C ARG A 54 18.36 11.52 -4.78
N TYR A 55 17.10 11.35 -4.37
CA TYR A 55 16.68 11.30 -2.97
C TYR A 55 16.29 9.87 -2.53
N LEU A 56 16.43 8.90 -3.43
CA LEU A 56 16.10 7.50 -3.18
C LEU A 56 17.37 6.67 -2.98
N GLY A 57 17.26 5.62 -2.19
CA GLY A 57 18.37 4.71 -1.99
C GLY A 57 18.11 3.65 -0.93
N PRO A 58 18.94 2.57 -0.91
CA PRO A 58 18.82 1.43 0.02
C PRO A 58 18.63 1.83 1.48
N ASP A 59 19.37 2.85 1.90
CA ASP A 59 19.41 3.34 3.28
C ASP A 59 18.86 4.76 3.43
N GLN A 60 18.06 5.23 2.45
CA GLN A 60 17.49 6.59 2.43
C GLN A 60 15.96 6.55 2.39
N ASP A 61 15.39 6.29 1.22
CA ASP A 61 13.94 6.25 0.99
C ASP A 61 13.60 5.33 -0.18
N PHE A 62 12.44 4.66 -0.08
CA PHE A 62 11.86 3.85 -1.14
C PHE A 62 10.37 4.10 -1.33
N PRO A 63 9.93 4.34 -2.58
CA PRO A 63 8.53 4.53 -2.86
C PRO A 63 7.74 3.22 -2.77
N ALA A 64 6.44 3.38 -2.49
CA ALA A 64 5.45 2.32 -2.43
C ALA A 64 4.18 2.73 -3.22
N GLU A 65 3.28 1.77 -3.43
CA GLU A 65 1.96 2.02 -4.02
C GLU A 65 1.08 2.89 -3.12
N ASP A 66 0.29 3.77 -3.73
CA ASP A 66 -0.78 4.55 -3.11
C ASP A 66 -1.89 4.82 -4.16
N VAL A 67 -2.90 5.60 -3.82
CA VAL A 67 -4.00 5.99 -4.71
C VAL A 67 -3.43 6.64 -5.97
N GLY A 68 -3.72 6.04 -7.13
CA GLY A 68 -3.25 6.51 -8.43
C GLY A 68 -1.88 5.95 -8.85
N VAL A 69 -1.17 5.24 -7.95
CA VAL A 69 0.13 4.60 -8.23
C VAL A 69 0.03 3.11 -7.92
N GLY A 70 -0.30 2.33 -8.94
CA GLY A 70 -0.42 0.89 -8.85
C GLY A 70 0.83 0.14 -9.32
N PRO A 71 0.70 -1.19 -9.54
CA PRO A 71 1.77 -2.05 -10.02
C PRO A 71 2.41 -1.57 -11.34
N ARG A 72 1.60 -0.98 -12.22
CA ARG A 72 2.03 -0.47 -13.52
C ARG A 72 2.94 0.76 -13.37
N GLU A 73 2.48 1.76 -12.63
CA GLU A 73 3.22 2.99 -12.37
C GLU A 73 4.52 2.68 -11.62
N MET A 74 4.47 1.79 -10.62
CA MET A 74 5.68 1.32 -9.91
C MET A 74 6.69 0.66 -10.84
N GLY A 75 6.23 -0.08 -11.86
CA GLY A 75 7.09 -0.65 -12.89
C GLY A 75 7.80 0.43 -13.73
N PHE A 76 7.09 1.47 -14.15
CA PHE A 76 7.68 2.59 -14.89
C PHE A 76 8.68 3.38 -14.05
N LEU A 77 8.33 3.68 -12.79
CA LEU A 77 9.20 4.39 -11.84
C LEU A 77 10.48 3.58 -11.57
N PHE A 78 10.36 2.28 -11.31
CA PHE A 78 11.51 1.42 -11.05
C PHE A 78 12.42 1.29 -12.28
N GLY A 79 11.83 1.13 -13.48
CA GLY A 79 12.58 1.07 -14.73
C GLY A 79 13.42 2.33 -14.94
N GLN A 80 12.86 3.51 -14.69
CA GLN A 80 13.59 4.77 -14.80
C GLN A 80 14.65 4.93 -13.70
N TYR A 81 14.32 4.61 -12.45
CA TYR A 81 15.28 4.65 -11.34
C TYR A 81 16.50 3.78 -11.62
N ARG A 82 16.29 2.56 -12.12
CA ARG A 82 17.38 1.63 -12.49
C ARG A 82 18.24 2.19 -13.61
N ARG A 83 17.63 2.83 -14.62
CA ARG A 83 18.34 3.45 -15.74
C ARG A 83 19.24 4.61 -15.27
N LEU A 84 18.79 5.40 -14.31
CA LEU A 84 19.51 6.58 -13.80
C LEU A 84 20.56 6.24 -12.73
N SER A 85 20.23 5.33 -11.81
CA SER A 85 21.11 4.96 -10.67
C SER A 85 22.23 4.00 -11.05
N GLY A 86 22.11 3.28 -12.18
CA GLY A 86 23.11 2.32 -12.65
C GLY A 86 23.25 1.06 -11.81
N HIS A 87 22.43 0.87 -10.77
CA HIS A 87 22.52 -0.27 -9.86
C HIS A 87 21.16 -0.96 -9.69
N PHE A 88 21.19 -2.28 -9.47
CA PHE A 88 20.01 -3.08 -9.15
C PHE A 88 19.76 -3.13 -7.63
N GLN A 89 19.93 -2.01 -6.93
CA GLN A 89 19.70 -1.95 -5.49
C GLN A 89 18.42 -1.17 -5.22
N GLY A 90 17.45 -1.85 -4.61
CA GLY A 90 16.27 -1.20 -4.04
C GLY A 90 15.01 -2.02 -4.16
N ASN A 91 14.34 -2.21 -3.02
CA ASN A 91 13.04 -2.86 -2.94
C ASN A 91 11.96 -1.81 -3.21
N PHE A 92 11.74 -1.47 -4.48
CA PHE A 92 10.49 -0.81 -4.89
C PHE A 92 9.37 -1.80 -4.55
N THR A 93 8.58 -1.49 -3.52
CA THR A 93 7.55 -2.42 -3.08
C THR A 93 6.39 -2.36 -4.09
N GLY A 94 6.34 -3.34 -5.00
CA GLY A 94 5.34 -3.46 -6.06
C GLY A 94 5.11 -4.94 -6.45
N PRO A 95 3.90 -5.37 -6.86
CA PRO A 95 3.55 -6.76 -7.02
C PRO A 95 3.65 -7.13 -8.50
N LYS A 96 4.74 -7.79 -8.87
CA LYS A 96 4.80 -8.84 -9.90
C LYS A 96 6.22 -9.42 -9.92
N ILE A 97 6.46 -10.35 -8.99
CA ILE A 97 7.14 -11.65 -9.08
C ILE A 97 8.55 -11.75 -9.72
N PHE A 98 9.10 -10.76 -10.41
CA PHE A 98 10.40 -10.93 -11.08
C PHE A 98 11.61 -10.36 -10.34
N TRP A 99 11.43 -9.53 -9.31
CA TRP A 99 12.56 -8.71 -8.83
C TRP A 99 12.70 -8.59 -7.30
N SER A 100 11.64 -8.73 -6.47
CA SER A 100 11.72 -8.97 -5.00
C SER A 100 10.34 -9.10 -4.31
N GLY A 101 9.38 -9.83 -4.90
CA GLY A 101 8.02 -9.93 -4.33
C GLY A 101 7.95 -10.76 -3.05
N SER A 102 7.43 -10.19 -1.95
CA SER A 102 7.07 -10.96 -0.75
C SER A 102 5.69 -11.61 -0.90
N SER A 103 5.57 -12.90 -0.57
CA SER A 103 4.27 -13.57 -0.41
C SER A 103 3.40 -12.82 0.61
N PHE A 104 2.08 -12.89 0.45
CA PHE A 104 1.08 -12.23 1.31
C PHE A 104 1.02 -10.69 1.28
N ARG A 105 1.76 -10.00 0.39
CA ARG A 105 1.73 -8.52 0.32
C ARG A 105 0.33 -7.97 -0.01
N THR A 106 -0.43 -8.67 -0.83
CA THR A 106 -1.76 -8.23 -1.28
C THR A 106 -2.76 -8.27 -0.12
N GLU A 107 -2.63 -9.30 0.70
CA GLU A 107 -3.50 -9.66 1.81
C GLU A 107 -3.11 -8.96 3.12
N ALA A 108 -1.83 -8.60 3.27
CA ALA A 108 -1.20 -8.17 4.53
C ALA A 108 -2.02 -7.13 5.31
N THR A 109 -2.49 -6.06 4.65
CA THR A 109 -3.24 -4.99 5.32
C THR A 109 -4.60 -5.50 5.83
N GLY A 110 -5.33 -6.26 5.02
CA GLY A 110 -6.63 -6.79 5.42
C GLY A 110 -6.51 -7.83 6.53
N TYR A 111 -5.51 -8.71 6.43
CA TYR A 111 -5.27 -9.75 7.43
C TYR A 111 -4.78 -9.15 8.75
N GLY A 112 -3.87 -8.18 8.68
CA GLY A 112 -3.37 -7.45 9.84
C GLY A 112 -4.49 -6.79 10.64
N LEU A 113 -5.48 -6.20 9.98
CA LEU A 113 -6.65 -5.61 10.65
C LEU A 113 -7.44 -6.66 11.44
N VAL A 114 -7.72 -7.82 10.83
CA VAL A 114 -8.47 -8.89 11.51
C VAL A 114 -7.68 -9.50 12.67
N PHE A 115 -6.36 -9.65 12.51
CA PHE A 115 -5.51 -10.09 13.62
C PHE A 115 -5.47 -9.10 14.77
N PHE A 116 -5.36 -7.81 14.47
CA PHE A 116 -5.40 -6.76 15.49
C PHE A 116 -6.74 -6.78 16.24
N ALA A 117 -7.86 -6.82 15.52
CA ALA A 117 -9.20 -6.94 16.13
C ALA A 117 -9.32 -8.18 17.02
N ARG A 118 -8.75 -9.31 16.61
CA ARG A 118 -8.73 -10.55 17.41
C ARG A 118 -7.99 -10.39 18.74
N VAL A 119 -6.83 -9.70 18.73
CA VAL A 119 -6.06 -9.42 19.96
C VAL A 119 -6.87 -8.52 20.90
N VAL A 120 -7.46 -7.45 20.37
CA VAL A 120 -8.29 -6.52 21.16
C VAL A 120 -9.52 -7.22 21.76
N LEU A 121 -10.18 -8.11 21.00
CA LEU A 121 -11.31 -8.89 21.51
C LEU A 121 -10.88 -9.88 22.59
N ALA A 122 -9.71 -10.52 22.45
CA ALA A 122 -9.19 -11.44 23.45
C ALA A 122 -8.95 -10.75 24.81
N ASP A 123 -8.44 -9.52 24.82
CA ASP A 123 -8.31 -8.71 26.04
C ASP A 123 -9.66 -8.41 26.73
N MET A 124 -10.75 -8.50 25.96
CA MET A 124 -12.13 -8.36 26.46
C MET A 124 -12.82 -9.71 26.72
N ASN A 125 -12.09 -10.83 26.71
CA ASN A 125 -12.62 -12.20 26.78
C ASN A 125 -13.68 -12.50 25.71
N LYS A 126 -13.48 -11.99 24.48
CA LYS A 126 -14.36 -12.22 23.32
C LYS A 126 -13.56 -12.83 22.17
N GLU A 127 -14.27 -13.52 21.29
CA GLU A 127 -13.71 -14.10 20.07
C GLU A 127 -14.43 -13.55 18.83
N LEU A 128 -13.77 -13.62 17.67
CA LEU A 128 -14.39 -13.23 16.39
C LEU A 128 -15.49 -14.20 15.94
N LYS A 129 -15.41 -15.47 16.36
CA LYS A 129 -16.34 -16.53 15.96
C LYS A 129 -17.78 -16.15 16.31
N GLY A 130 -18.65 -16.19 15.31
CA GLY A 130 -20.07 -15.86 15.44
C GLY A 130 -20.40 -14.36 15.57
N LEU A 131 -19.40 -13.46 15.61
CA LEU A 131 -19.67 -12.02 15.66
C LEU A 131 -20.12 -11.49 14.31
N ARG A 132 -21.11 -10.59 14.33
CA ARG A 132 -21.57 -9.86 13.13
C ARG A 132 -20.61 -8.72 12.82
N CYS A 133 -20.05 -8.70 11.62
CA CYS A 133 -19.06 -7.71 11.19
C CYS A 133 -19.58 -6.92 9.99
N ALA A 134 -19.73 -5.60 10.13
CA ALA A 134 -20.04 -4.72 9.01
C ALA A 134 -18.73 -4.27 8.33
N ILE A 135 -18.60 -4.49 7.02
CA ILE A 135 -17.46 -4.03 6.23
C ILE A 135 -17.95 -2.91 5.32
N SER A 136 -17.17 -1.82 5.24
CA SER A 136 -17.39 -0.72 4.30
C SER A 136 -16.24 -0.68 3.30
N GLY A 137 -16.56 -0.58 2.00
CA GLY A 137 -15.62 -0.64 0.89
C GLY A 137 -15.56 -2.01 0.22
N SER A 138 -15.24 -2.00 -1.07
CA SER A 138 -15.13 -3.18 -1.96
C SER A 138 -13.76 -3.27 -2.63
N GLY A 139 -12.81 -2.44 -2.18
CA GLY A 139 -11.44 -2.44 -2.68
C GLY A 139 -10.61 -3.60 -2.12
N LYS A 140 -9.36 -3.68 -2.57
CA LYS A 140 -8.38 -4.72 -2.21
C LYS A 140 -8.35 -5.06 -0.72
N ILE A 141 -8.28 -4.05 0.14
CA ILE A 141 -8.22 -4.25 1.60
C ILE A 141 -9.50 -4.90 2.13
N ALA A 142 -10.68 -4.39 1.75
CA ALA A 142 -11.96 -4.89 2.24
C ALA A 142 -12.21 -6.35 1.83
N MET A 143 -11.81 -6.73 0.62
CA MET A 143 -11.93 -8.11 0.15
C MET A 143 -11.09 -9.08 0.98
N HIS A 144 -9.87 -8.71 1.37
CA HIS A 144 -9.03 -9.54 2.23
C HIS A 144 -9.46 -9.52 3.71
N VAL A 145 -10.09 -8.44 4.18
CA VAL A 145 -10.77 -8.43 5.49
C VAL A 145 -11.92 -9.42 5.49
N LEU A 146 -12.76 -9.40 4.46
CA LEU A 146 -13.88 -10.34 4.29
C LEU A 146 -13.39 -11.79 4.29
N GLU A 147 -12.41 -12.09 3.44
CA GLU A 147 -11.76 -13.41 3.35
C GLU A 147 -11.27 -13.88 4.73
N LYS A 148 -10.57 -13.02 5.46
CA LYS A 148 -10.00 -13.39 6.76
C LYS A 148 -11.05 -13.55 7.85
N LEU A 149 -12.09 -12.71 7.87
CA LEU A 149 -13.21 -12.83 8.81
C LEU A 149 -13.94 -14.17 8.63
N LEU A 150 -14.19 -14.58 7.39
CA LEU A 150 -14.78 -15.89 7.08
C LEU A 150 -13.88 -17.03 7.58
N SER A 151 -12.56 -16.92 7.40
CA SER A 151 -11.60 -17.93 7.92
C SER A 151 -11.58 -18.03 9.46
N CYS A 152 -12.10 -17.01 10.16
CA CYS A 152 -12.20 -16.97 11.62
C CYS A 152 -13.63 -17.24 12.12
N GLU A 153 -14.52 -17.75 11.26
CA GLU A 153 -15.92 -18.06 11.58
C GLU A 153 -16.73 -16.84 12.07
N ALA A 154 -16.29 -15.63 11.73
CA ALA A 154 -17.10 -14.43 11.93
C ALA A 154 -18.22 -14.38 10.88
N ILE A 155 -19.18 -13.48 11.08
CA ILE A 155 -20.36 -13.31 10.22
C ILE A 155 -20.32 -11.91 9.58
N PRO A 156 -19.63 -11.74 8.43
CA PRO A 156 -19.73 -10.51 7.65
C PRO A 156 -21.17 -10.26 7.20
N VAL A 157 -21.72 -9.08 7.49
CA VAL A 157 -23.12 -8.74 7.17
C VAL A 157 -23.27 -7.72 6.05
N THR A 158 -22.22 -6.95 5.75
CA THR A 158 -22.24 -5.93 4.70
C THR A 158 -20.88 -5.86 4.00
N VAL A 159 -20.93 -5.50 2.73
CA VAL A 159 -19.81 -4.94 1.95
C VAL A 159 -20.42 -3.80 1.15
N SER A 160 -19.78 -2.62 1.13
CA SER A 160 -20.26 -1.46 0.37
C SER A 160 -19.28 -1.10 -0.74
N GLY A 161 -19.73 -0.44 -1.80
CA GLY A 161 -18.84 0.00 -2.88
C GLY A 161 -19.45 1.18 -3.62
N MET A 162 -18.63 1.93 -4.35
CA MET A 162 -19.16 2.84 -5.36
C MET A 162 -19.76 2.00 -6.50
N GLN A 163 -21.02 2.27 -6.85
CA GLN A 163 -21.54 1.89 -8.16
C GLN A 163 -20.80 2.77 -9.18
N ILE A 164 -19.94 2.14 -9.98
CA ILE A 164 -19.24 2.76 -11.10
C ILE A 164 -20.05 2.43 -12.36
#